data_AF-A0A3D4B3F5-F1
#
_entry.id   AF-A0A3D4B3F5-F1
#
_cell.length_a   1.000
_cell.length_b   1.000
_cell.length_c   1.000
_cell.angle_alpha   90.00
_cell.angle_beta   90.00
_cell.angle_gamma   90.00
#
_symmetry.space_group_name_H-M   'P 1'
#
loop_
_entity.id
_entity.type
_entity.pdbx_description
1 polymer ?
#
loop_
_entity_poly.entity_id
_entity_poly.type
_entity_poly.pdbx_seq_one_letter_code
_entity_poly.pdbx_strand_id
1 'polypeptide(L)'
;MNVQITRHALDRVPLSLLIDDSTLLVNLSYFWMRDRNAVDGENRRWEDVPVVIPESFTRTFAEWCLAHGVRGKYSVVPCPAGLGRVDEQIPLFTGSQHESWLKMCRETIMPSFDITPETGQGFCGLHHR
;
A
#
# COMPACT_ATOMS: atom_id res chain seq x y z
N MET A 1 -6.38 -1.48 -44.83
CA MET A 1 -6.11 -1.51 -43.38
C MET A 1 -5.13 -2.64 -43.14
N ASN A 2 -3.91 -2.32 -42.69
CA ASN A 2 -2.83 -3.29 -42.53
C ASN A 2 -2.69 -3.59 -41.03
N VAL A 3 -3.09 -4.78 -40.60
CA VAL A 3 -3.03 -5.22 -39.20
C VAL A 3 -1.91 -6.25 -39.09
N GLN A 4 -0.93 -5.99 -38.24
CA GLN A 4 0.14 -6.92 -37.91
C GLN A 4 0.05 -7.34 -36.45
N ILE A 5 0.26 -8.63 -36.20
CA ILE A 5 0.37 -9.19 -34.86
C ILE A 5 1.86 -9.16 -34.49
N THR A 6 2.24 -8.19 -33.67
CA THR A 6 3.59 -8.14 -33.10
C THR A 6 3.64 -9.05 -31.88
N ARG A 7 4.33 -10.19 -32.01
CA ARG A 7 4.59 -11.07 -30.87
C ARG A 7 5.60 -10.39 -29.93
N HIS A 8 5.38 -10.52 -28.62
CA HIS A 8 6.35 -10.06 -27.62
C HIS A 8 7.69 -10.77 -27.85
N ALA A 9 8.81 -10.07 -27.67
CA ALA A 9 10.16 -10.57 -28.04
C ALA A 9 10.54 -11.91 -27.36
N LEU A 10 9.86 -12.27 -26.27
CA LEU A 10 10.08 -13.52 -25.53
C LEU A 10 9.00 -14.58 -25.77
N ASP A 11 7.99 -14.31 -26.60
CA ASP A 11 6.77 -15.14 -26.82
C ASP A 11 6.10 -15.58 -25.50
N ARG A 12 6.16 -14.71 -24.49
CA ARG A 12 5.54 -14.88 -23.16
C ARG A 12 4.43 -13.86 -22.96
N VAL A 13 3.40 -14.25 -22.22
CA VAL A 13 2.35 -13.34 -21.77
C VAL A 13 2.92 -12.44 -20.67
N PRO A 14 2.91 -11.11 -20.81
CA PRO A 14 3.27 -10.23 -19.71
C PRO A 14 2.22 -10.38 -18.60
N LEU A 15 2.67 -10.75 -17.40
CA LEU A 15 1.83 -10.77 -16.20
C LEU A 15 2.06 -9.45 -15.46
N SER A 16 0.98 -8.73 -15.20
CA SER A 16 0.98 -7.57 -14.31
C SER A 16 0.19 -7.96 -13.06
N LEU A 17 0.83 -7.84 -11.89
CA LEU A 17 0.23 -8.10 -10.59
C LEU A 17 0.06 -6.75 -9.87
N LEU A 18 -1.18 -6.45 -9.50
CA LEU A 18 -1.53 -5.31 -8.66
C LEU A 18 -1.76 -5.85 -7.25
N ILE A 19 -0.96 -5.41 -6.29
CA ILE A 19 -1.15 -5.73 -4.88
C ILE A 19 -1.62 -4.45 -4.21
N ASP A 20 -2.87 -4.49 -3.75
CA ASP A 20 -3.54 -3.37 -3.11
C ASP A 20 -3.40 -3.52 -1.59
N ASP A 21 -2.42 -2.83 -1.01
CA ASP A 21 -2.19 -2.70 0.44
C ASP A 21 -1.37 -1.44 0.68
N SER A 22 -2.01 -0.31 0.43
CA SER A 22 -1.35 0.95 0.16
C SER A 22 -0.88 1.71 1.41
N THR A 23 -0.73 1.07 2.57
CA THR A 23 -0.48 1.84 3.79
C THR A 23 0.68 1.40 4.66
N LEU A 24 1.13 2.39 5.42
CA LEU A 24 2.13 2.34 6.47
C LEU A 24 1.70 1.38 7.57
N LEU A 25 1.87 0.07 7.36
CA LEU A 25 1.65 -0.96 8.37
C LEU A 25 0.21 -1.03 8.92
N VAL A 26 -0.76 -0.31 8.36
CA VAL A 26 -2.15 -0.29 8.82
C VAL A 26 -2.99 -1.21 7.94
N ASN A 27 -3.89 -1.97 8.56
CA ASN A 27 -4.86 -2.73 7.80
C ASN A 27 -6.11 -1.87 7.58
N LEU A 28 -6.25 -1.28 6.39
CA LEU A 28 -7.43 -0.47 6.06
C LEU A 28 -8.74 -1.24 6.18
N SER A 29 -8.73 -2.56 5.97
CA SER A 29 -9.93 -3.40 6.10
C SER A 29 -10.46 -3.39 7.54
N TYR A 30 -9.59 -3.38 8.54
CA TYR A 30 -9.99 -3.27 9.94
C TYR A 30 -10.82 -2.00 10.18
N PHE A 31 -10.30 -0.84 9.74
CA PHE A 31 -10.95 0.45 9.92
C PHE A 31 -12.24 0.56 9.09
N TRP A 32 -12.20 0.10 7.84
CA TRP A 32 -13.37 0.09 6.98
C TRP A 32 -14.50 -0.76 7.57
N MET A 33 -14.23 -1.99 8.01
CA MET A 33 -15.26 -2.86 8.60
C MET A 33 -15.84 -2.26 9.88
N ARG A 34 -14.97 -1.77 10.78
CA ARG A 34 -15.37 -1.13 12.04
C ARG A 34 -16.30 0.04 11.80
N ASP A 35 -15.93 0.95 10.89
CA ASP A 35 -16.65 2.20 10.68
C ASP A 35 -17.92 1.98 9.84
N ARG A 36 -17.92 1.00 8.92
CA ARG A 36 -19.08 0.67 8.08
C ARG A 36 -20.18 -0.08 8.79
N ASN A 37 -19.89 -0.85 9.84
CA ASN A 37 -20.93 -1.53 10.62
C ASN A 37 -21.99 -0.55 11.15
N ALA A 38 -21.56 0.59 11.69
CA ALA A 38 -22.46 1.62 12.20
C ALA A 38 -23.33 2.27 11.11
N VAL A 39 -22.81 2.36 9.88
CA VAL A 39 -23.52 2.97 8.74
C VAL A 39 -24.48 1.98 8.08
N ASP A 40 -24.05 0.73 7.93
CA ASP A 40 -24.79 -0.30 7.18
C ASP A 40 -25.79 -1.08 8.06
N GLY A 41 -25.66 -0.99 9.38
CA GLY A 41 -26.41 -1.85 10.31
C GLY A 41 -25.97 -3.31 10.24
N GLU A 42 -24.78 -3.58 9.70
CA GLU A 42 -24.18 -4.92 9.65
C GLU A 42 -23.30 -5.18 10.87
N ASN A 43 -23.06 -6.46 11.15
CA ASN A 43 -22.19 -6.91 12.25
C ASN A 43 -20.98 -7.69 11.71
N ARG A 44 -20.18 -7.05 10.87
CA ARG A 44 -18.92 -7.62 10.37
C ARG A 44 -17.97 -7.76 11.55
N ARG A 45 -17.33 -8.93 11.73
CA ARG A 45 -16.39 -9.21 12.83
C ARG A 45 -15.03 -8.56 12.57
N TRP A 46 -14.94 -7.25 12.74
CA TRP A 46 -13.71 -6.48 12.49
C TRP A 46 -12.63 -6.74 13.55
N GLU A 47 -13.03 -7.19 14.74
CA GLU A 47 -12.15 -7.52 15.87
C GLU A 47 -11.24 -8.73 15.57
N ASP A 48 -11.65 -9.59 14.63
CA ASP A 48 -10.83 -10.73 14.19
C ASP A 48 -9.75 -10.31 13.18
N VAL A 49 -9.83 -9.09 12.64
CA VAL A 49 -8.92 -8.58 11.63
C VAL A 49 -7.73 -7.90 12.32
N PRO A 50 -6.48 -8.22 11.95
CA PRO A 50 -5.32 -7.51 12.50
C PRO A 50 -5.40 -6.02 12.19
N VAL A 51 -5.19 -5.17 13.20
CA VAL A 51 -5.14 -3.71 13.03
C VAL A 51 -3.98 -3.28 12.13
N VAL A 52 -2.89 -4.04 12.19
CA VAL A 52 -1.63 -3.73 11.53
C VAL A 52 -1.18 -4.88 10.64
N ILE A 53 -0.55 -4.54 9.52
CA ILE A 53 0.18 -5.45 8.65
C ILE A 53 1.66 -5.41 9.07
N PRO A 54 2.30 -6.56 9.37
CA PRO A 54 3.70 -6.58 9.79
C PRO A 54 4.64 -6.00 8.73
N GLU A 55 5.59 -5.15 9.13
CA GLU A 55 6.61 -4.59 8.22
C GLU A 55 7.42 -5.69 7.54
N SER A 56 7.67 -6.79 8.26
CA SER A 56 8.42 -7.94 7.75
C SER A 56 7.77 -8.55 6.51
N PHE A 57 6.44 -8.56 6.41
CA PHE A 57 5.75 -9.06 5.22
C PHE A 57 6.11 -8.24 3.98
N THR A 58 5.93 -6.92 4.06
CA THR A 58 6.26 -5.99 2.96
C THR A 58 7.74 -6.05 2.60
N ARG A 59 8.62 -6.16 3.61
CA ARG A 59 10.07 -6.29 3.40
C ARG A 59 10.42 -7.55 2.63
N THR A 60 9.96 -8.71 3.10
CA THR A 60 10.22 -9.99 2.42
C THR A 60 9.67 -10.00 1.00
N PHE A 61 8.48 -9.42 0.79
CA PHE A 61 7.91 -9.28 -0.55
C PHE A 61 8.77 -8.40 -1.47
N ALA A 62 9.20 -7.23 -0.99
CA ALA A 62 10.03 -6.31 -1.75
C ALA A 62 11.40 -6.91 -2.09
N GLU A 63 12.05 -7.58 -1.13
CA GLU A 63 13.31 -8.31 -1.33
C GLU A 63 13.16 -9.41 -2.37
N TRP A 64 12.08 -10.20 -2.30
CA TRP A 64 11.79 -11.22 -3.30
C TRP A 64 11.60 -10.63 -4.69
N CYS A 65 10.84 -9.54 -4.81
CA CYS A 65 10.62 -8.85 -6.09
C CYS A 65 11.94 -8.34 -6.69
N LEU A 66 12.79 -7.74 -5.85
CA LEU A 66 14.11 -7.27 -6.25
C LEU A 66 14.99 -8.42 -6.77
N ALA A 67 15.01 -9.56 -6.06
CA ALA A 67 15.80 -10.72 -6.44
C ALA A 67 15.32 -11.38 -7.77
N HIS A 68 14.04 -11.26 -8.11
CA HIS A 68 13.45 -11.89 -9.30
C HIS A 68 13.21 -10.92 -10.46
N GLY A 69 13.63 -9.66 -10.33
CA GLY A 69 13.44 -8.64 -11.37
C GLY A 69 11.97 -8.27 -11.61
N VAL A 70 11.11 -8.45 -10.61
CA VAL A 70 9.71 -8.01 -10.65
C VAL A 70 9.68 -6.49 -10.61
N ARG A 71 8.88 -5.89 -11.48
CA ARG A 71 8.72 -4.43 -11.60
C ARG A 71 7.25 -4.06 -11.50
N GLY A 72 6.97 -2.88 -10.97
CA GLY A 72 5.59 -2.40 -10.88
C GLY A 72 5.46 -1.00 -10.32
N LYS A 73 4.26 -0.70 -9.83
CA LYS A 73 3.97 0.51 -9.07
C LYS A 73 3.64 0.13 -7.64
N TYR A 74 4.09 0.95 -6.69
CA TYR A 74 3.80 0.80 -5.29
C TYR A 74 3.04 2.05 -4.82
N SER A 75 1.77 1.88 -4.45
CA SER A 75 0.94 2.99 -4.02
C SER A 75 1.08 3.22 -2.51
N VAL A 76 1.22 4.47 -2.09
CA VAL A 76 1.21 4.86 -0.68
C VAL A 76 0.03 5.81 -0.43
N VAL A 77 -0.85 5.49 0.52
CA VAL A 77 -1.92 6.37 1.00
C VAL A 77 -1.29 7.45 1.85
N PRO A 78 -1.47 8.74 1.52
CA PRO A 78 -0.85 9.82 2.28
C PRO A 78 -1.38 9.96 3.72
N CYS A 79 -2.63 9.58 3.98
CA CYS A 79 -3.25 9.67 5.30
C CYS A 79 -4.06 8.38 5.62
N PRO A 80 -3.39 7.28 5.99
CA PRO A 80 -4.04 5.98 6.11
C PRO A 80 -5.07 5.95 7.24
N ALA A 81 -6.31 5.57 6.89
CA ALA A 81 -7.44 5.48 7.82
C ALA A 81 -7.70 6.76 8.63
N GLY A 82 -7.27 7.93 8.12
CA GLY A 82 -7.38 9.20 8.83
C GLY A 82 -6.51 9.30 10.09
N LEU A 83 -5.52 8.42 10.27
CA LEU A 83 -4.70 8.36 11.49
C LEU A 83 -3.60 9.43 11.55
N GLY A 84 -3.23 10.02 10.41
CA GLY A 84 -2.16 11.01 10.32
C GLY A 84 -1.44 10.94 8.97
N ARG A 85 -0.59 11.94 8.70
CA ARG A 85 0.19 12.01 7.46
C ARG A 85 1.34 11.00 7.49
N VAL A 86 1.62 10.32 6.38
CA VAL A 86 2.69 9.30 6.28
C VAL A 86 4.11 9.85 6.38
N ASP A 87 4.31 11.15 6.19
CA ASP A 87 5.58 11.84 6.43
C ASP A 87 5.75 12.32 7.88
N GLU A 88 4.74 12.12 8.72
CA GLU A 88 4.73 12.45 10.15
C GLU A 88 4.47 11.19 10.99
N GLN A 89 4.80 11.23 12.28
CA GLN A 89 4.58 10.08 13.15
C GLN A 89 3.09 9.74 13.25
N ILE A 90 2.72 8.51 12.89
CA ILE A 90 1.36 7.99 13.03
C ILE A 90 1.18 7.38 14.44
N PRO A 91 0.07 7.63 15.16
CA PRO A 91 -0.11 7.21 16.56
C PRO A 91 0.02 5.72 16.86
N LEU A 92 -0.14 4.85 15.87
CA LEU A 92 -0.06 3.38 16.03
C LEU A 92 1.37 2.83 16.04
N PHE A 93 2.36 3.65 15.66
CA PHE A 93 3.73 3.21 15.48
C PHE A 93 4.71 4.08 16.27
N THR A 94 5.80 3.47 16.71
CA THR A 94 6.92 4.23 17.25
C THR A 94 7.61 5.00 16.11
N GLY A 95 8.28 6.11 16.44
CA GLY A 95 9.11 6.81 15.46
C GLY A 95 10.16 5.90 14.82
N SER A 96 10.72 4.92 15.56
CA SER A 96 11.66 3.95 15.01
C SER A 96 11.05 3.00 13.98
N GLN A 97 9.80 2.55 14.18
CA GLN A 97 9.07 1.72 13.21
C GLN A 97 8.75 2.52 11.95
N HIS A 98 8.35 3.79 12.13
CA HIS A 98 8.07 4.67 11.01
C HIS A 98 9.31 4.93 10.15
N GLU A 99 10.44 5.26 10.78
CA GLU A 99 11.73 5.44 10.09
C GLU A 99 12.20 4.15 9.40
N SER A 100 12.05 3.00 10.05
CA SER A 100 12.37 1.68 9.46
C SER A 100 11.58 1.43 8.18
N TRP A 101 10.27 1.74 8.20
CA TRP A 101 9.40 1.60 7.04
C TRP A 101 9.76 2.60 5.92
N LEU A 102 10.05 3.86 6.25
CA LEU A 102 10.48 4.85 5.26
C LEU A 102 11.80 4.44 4.59
N LYS A 103 12.73 3.91 5.38
CA LYS A 103 13.99 3.36 4.88
C LYS A 103 13.76 2.18 3.93
N MET A 104 12.89 1.22 4.31
CA MET A 104 12.50 0.11 3.43
C MET A 104 11.90 0.59 2.11
N CYS A 105 11.02 1.60 2.15
CA CYS A 105 10.45 2.15 0.94
C CYS A 105 11.53 2.68 -0.01
N ARG A 106 12.50 3.43 0.53
CA ARG A 106 13.60 4.03 -0.25
C ARG A 106 14.62 3.03 -0.76
N GLU A 107 15.01 2.06 0.07
CA GLU A 107 16.15 1.20 -0.20
C GLU A 107 15.76 -0.16 -0.80
N THR A 108 14.53 -0.63 -0.55
CA THR A 108 14.08 -1.96 -0.96
C THR A 108 12.97 -1.90 -2.01
N ILE A 109 12.01 -0.98 -1.88
CA ILE A 109 10.86 -0.87 -2.80
C ILE A 109 11.22 -0.05 -4.05
N MET A 110 11.71 1.19 -3.88
CA MET A 110 12.01 2.11 -4.99
C MET A 110 12.92 1.55 -6.10
N PRO A 111 13.89 0.65 -5.84
CA PRO A 111 14.71 0.07 -6.91
C PRO A 111 13.94 -0.76 -7.95
N SER A 112 12.75 -1.27 -7.58
CA SER A 112 11.91 -2.12 -8.43
C SER A 112 10.54 -1.55 -8.71
N PHE A 113 10.10 -0.55 -7.94
CA PHE A 113 8.76 0.00 -8.03
C PHE A 113 8.77 1.53 -8.04
N ASP A 114 7.95 2.12 -8.90
CA ASP A 114 7.64 3.54 -8.81
C ASP A 114 6.68 3.78 -7.64
N ILE A 115 7.07 4.63 -6.68
CA ILE A 115 6.18 5.02 -5.59
C ILE A 115 5.25 6.13 -6.08
N THR A 116 3.94 5.89 -6.01
CA THR A 116 2.91 6.87 -6.37
C THR A 116 1.93 7.09 -5.22
N PRO A 117 1.48 8.33 -4.95
CA PRO A 117 0.45 8.55 -3.96
C PRO A 117 -0.86 7.90 -4.44
N GLU A 118 -1.54 7.19 -3.55
CA GLU A 118 -2.91 6.76 -3.84
C GLU A 118 -3.85 7.97 -3.71
N THR A 119 -4.45 8.40 -4.82
CA THR A 119 -5.35 9.57 -4.90
C THR A 119 -6.77 9.31 -4.37
N GLY A 120 -7.01 8.22 -3.64
CA GLY A 120 -8.35 7.71 -3.31
C GLY A 120 -8.93 8.06 -1.94
N GLN A 121 -8.11 8.34 -0.91
CA GLN A 121 -8.62 8.80 0.38
C GLN A 121 -8.57 10.32 0.38
N GLY A 122 -9.75 10.94 0.38
CA GLY A 122 -9.95 12.35 0.06
C GLY A 122 -8.89 13.27 0.64
N PHE A 123 -8.58 14.33 -0.11
CA PHE A 123 -8.08 15.58 0.44
C PHE A 123 -8.99 15.99 1.61
N CYS A 124 -8.75 15.42 2.79
CA CYS A 124 -9.37 15.85 4.02
C CYS A 124 -8.76 17.22 4.25
N GLY A 125 -9.57 18.25 4.03
CA GLY A 125 -9.14 19.63 3.90
C GLY A 125 -8.15 20.02 4.98
N LEU A 126 -6.89 20.18 4.59
CA LEU A 126 -5.92 21.01 5.31
C LEU A 126 -6.32 22.47 5.09
N HIS A 127 -7.39 22.88 5.77
CA HIS A 127 -7.68 24.27 6.08
C HIS A 127 -7.96 24.34 7.59
N HIS A 128 -7.16 25.18 8.25
CA HIS A 128 -7.01 25.40 9.69
C HIS A 128 -6.12 24.35 10.39
N ARG A 129 -4.95 24.69 10.94
CA ARG A 129 -4.46 25.95 11.53
C ARG A 129 -3.00 26.19 11.19
#